data_AF-A0A845LR19-F1
#
_entry.id   AF-A0A845LR19-F1
#
_cell.length_a   1.000
_cell.length_b   1.000
_cell.length_c   1.000
_cell.angle_alpha   90.00
_cell.angle_beta   90.00
_cell.angle_gamma   90.00
#
_symmetry.space_group_name_H-M   'P 1'
#
loop_
_entity.id
_entity.type
_entity.pdbx_description
1 polymer ?
#
loop_
_entity_poly.entity_id
_entity_poly.type
_entity_poly.pdbx_seq_one_letter_code
_entity_poly.pdbx_strand_id
1 'polypeptide(L)'
;MKKVSVLVSIALALLFMPLIISSADGSGGGTGGGTGGGTGGNSSEPLTLVSSTVTDGQTEVGLTPSVTMVFSKNVTDLSVKEANLACFKLEKKDGGEVAYEVLMADSQVEPDKKNDVVVKPSAELEAGTEYIVTISKALTSKSGASLAEDIVISFTTAAAGGETPITTEAPATTEAPAAEAPTAEAPIAEAPAAEEAGTDSAPSSMIYVMAGIAAVMLIAGYWMKKKRS
;
A
#
# COMPACT_ATOMS: atom_id res chain seq x y z
N MET A 1 -26.27 -47.11 19.06
CA MET A 1 -25.37 -48.23 18.73
C MET A 1 -25.34 -48.43 17.22
N LYS A 2 -24.14 -48.44 16.62
CA LYS A 2 -23.75 -49.11 15.34
C LYS A 2 -24.41 -48.60 14.05
N LYS A 3 -23.82 -47.63 13.34
CA LYS A 3 -22.85 -47.84 12.23
C LYS A 3 -23.25 -48.96 11.25
N VAL A 4 -24.24 -48.73 10.39
CA VAL A 4 -24.40 -49.49 9.14
C VAL A 4 -25.00 -48.58 8.07
N SER A 5 -24.27 -48.43 6.96
CA SER A 5 -24.69 -48.01 5.61
C SER A 5 -23.76 -46.99 4.97
N VAL A 6 -22.47 -47.33 4.89
CA VAL A 6 -21.47 -46.70 3.99
C VAL A 6 -21.22 -47.61 2.77
N LEU A 7 -22.13 -48.54 2.46
CA LEU A 7 -21.91 -49.58 1.44
C LEU A 7 -22.82 -49.50 0.21
N VAL A 8 -23.61 -48.43 0.04
CA VAL A 8 -24.50 -48.30 -1.13
C VAL A 8 -23.99 -47.28 -2.18
N SER A 9 -22.95 -46.51 -1.89
CA SER A 9 -22.49 -45.43 -2.80
C SER A 9 -21.35 -45.82 -3.75
N ILE A 10 -20.84 -47.05 -3.70
CA ILE A 10 -19.69 -47.51 -4.52
C ILE A 10 -20.13 -48.27 -5.80
N ALA A 11 -21.43 -48.44 -6.03
CA ALA A 11 -21.94 -49.17 -7.21
C ALA A 11 -22.44 -48.29 -8.36
N LEU A 12 -22.35 -46.95 -8.26
CA LEU A 12 -22.83 -46.02 -9.32
C LEU A 12 -21.69 -45.22 -10.01
N ALA A 13 -20.42 -45.52 -9.69
CA ALA A 13 -19.25 -44.80 -10.21
C ALA A 13 -18.54 -45.49 -11.39
N LEU A 14 -19.13 -46.52 -12.01
CA LEU A 14 -18.51 -47.32 -13.08
C LEU A 14 -19.27 -47.29 -14.42
N LEU A 15 -20.00 -46.22 -14.71
CA LEU A 15 -20.79 -46.12 -15.96
C LEU A 15 -20.54 -44.85 -16.79
N PHE A 16 -19.32 -44.30 -16.77
CA PHE A 16 -18.89 -43.27 -17.73
C PHE A 16 -17.38 -43.36 -18.00
N MET A 17 -16.95 -44.48 -18.59
CA MET A 17 -15.60 -44.64 -19.15
C MET A 17 -15.72 -44.56 -20.68
N PRO A 18 -15.39 -43.42 -21.33
CA PRO A 18 -15.43 -43.36 -22.77
C PRO A 18 -14.29 -44.17 -23.39
N LEU A 19 -14.70 -45.01 -24.34
CA LEU A 19 -13.94 -45.89 -25.21
C LEU A 19 -12.80 -45.12 -25.91
N ILE A 20 -11.56 -45.60 -25.77
CA ILE A 20 -10.41 -45.09 -26.50
C ILE A 20 -10.40 -45.78 -27.88
N ILE A 21 -10.94 -45.12 -28.91
CA ILE A 21 -10.77 -45.56 -30.29
C ILE A 21 -9.47 -44.96 -30.81
N SER A 22 -8.44 -45.80 -30.92
CA SER A 22 -7.21 -45.47 -31.62
C SER A 22 -7.48 -45.60 -33.13
N SER A 23 -7.37 -44.50 -33.86
CA SER A 23 -7.29 -44.49 -35.32
C SER A 23 -6.05 -43.72 -35.72
N ALA A 24 -5.01 -44.46 -36.11
CA ALA A 24 -3.88 -43.96 -36.88
C ALA A 24 -4.26 -44.02 -38.36
N ASP A 25 -4.21 -42.88 -39.07
CA ASP A 25 -3.59 -42.79 -40.39
C ASP A 25 -3.44 -41.32 -40.85
N GLY A 26 -2.29 -41.00 -41.43
CA GLY A 26 -2.23 -40.24 -42.68
C GLY A 26 -2.35 -38.70 -42.70
N SER A 27 -1.18 -38.05 -42.67
CA SER A 27 -0.72 -37.04 -43.66
C SER A 27 -1.60 -35.83 -44.03
N GLY A 28 -1.05 -34.62 -43.83
CA GLY A 28 -1.45 -33.47 -44.66
C GLY A 28 -1.09 -32.09 -44.12
N GLY A 29 -0.16 -31.41 -44.79
CA GLY A 29 -0.29 -30.02 -45.24
C GLY A 29 -0.36 -28.91 -44.17
N GLY A 30 0.69 -28.09 -44.12
CA GLY A 30 0.80 -26.98 -43.19
C GLY A 30 -0.26 -25.88 -43.34
N THR A 31 -0.41 -25.11 -42.28
CA THR A 31 -0.77 -23.70 -42.33
C THR A 31 -0.18 -23.04 -41.10
N GLY A 32 0.74 -22.10 -41.30
CA GLY A 32 1.33 -21.31 -40.23
C GLY A 32 0.28 -20.44 -39.56
N GLY A 33 -0.30 -20.96 -38.48
CA GLY A 33 -1.05 -20.21 -37.49
C GLY A 33 -0.14 -19.96 -36.29
N GLY A 34 0.75 -18.97 -36.40
CA GLY A 34 1.50 -18.45 -35.27
C GLY A 34 0.54 -17.77 -34.31
N THR A 35 -0.16 -18.58 -33.51
CA THR A 35 -0.96 -18.15 -32.38
C THR A 35 0.03 -17.56 -31.40
N GLY A 36 0.11 -16.23 -31.35
CA GLY A 36 0.92 -15.50 -30.39
C GLY A 36 0.38 -15.74 -28.98
N GLY A 37 0.68 -16.93 -28.44
CA GLY A 37 0.48 -17.29 -27.05
C GLY A 37 1.50 -16.51 -26.23
N GLY A 38 1.25 -15.21 -26.07
CA GLY A 38 1.93 -14.39 -25.10
C GLY A 38 1.51 -14.85 -23.72
N THR A 39 2.04 -15.99 -23.26
CA THR A 39 2.06 -16.33 -21.85
C THR A 39 3.03 -15.33 -21.22
N GLY A 40 2.55 -14.14 -20.88
CA GLY A 40 3.31 -13.17 -20.12
C GLY A 40 3.87 -13.90 -18.89
N GLY A 41 5.16 -14.19 -18.92
CA GLY A 41 5.82 -15.16 -18.03
C GLY A 41 5.73 -14.82 -16.54
N ASN A 42 5.21 -13.64 -16.21
CA ASN A 42 4.98 -13.21 -14.84
C ASN A 42 3.66 -13.70 -14.22
N SER A 43 2.78 -14.41 -14.95
CA SER A 43 1.51 -14.91 -14.38
C SER A 43 1.70 -16.17 -13.54
N SER A 44 2.80 -16.91 -13.75
CA SER A 44 3.05 -18.19 -13.08
C SER A 44 3.78 -18.06 -11.74
N GLU A 45 4.36 -16.90 -11.45
CA GLU A 45 4.98 -16.65 -10.15
C GLU A 45 3.90 -16.26 -9.13
N PRO A 46 3.98 -16.72 -7.88
CA PRO A 46 3.03 -16.33 -6.86
C PRO A 46 3.11 -14.84 -6.55
N LEU A 47 2.01 -14.28 -6.05
CA LEU A 47 2.04 -12.96 -5.43
C LEU A 47 2.77 -13.08 -4.09
N THR A 48 3.62 -12.11 -3.78
CA THR A 48 4.39 -12.07 -2.52
C THR A 48 4.44 -10.65 -1.99
N LEU A 49 4.56 -10.51 -0.68
CA LEU A 49 4.89 -9.25 -0.03
C LEU A 49 6.40 -9.01 -0.15
N VAL A 50 6.80 -7.89 -0.73
CA VAL A 50 8.20 -7.50 -0.93
C VAL A 50 8.71 -6.71 0.27
N SER A 51 7.91 -5.79 0.78
CA SER A 51 8.26 -4.99 1.95
C SER A 51 7.02 -4.43 2.65
N SER A 52 7.19 -4.07 3.92
CA SER A 52 6.22 -3.29 4.67
C SER A 52 6.94 -2.23 5.51
N THR A 53 6.29 -1.09 5.75
CA THR A 53 6.79 -0.06 6.69
C THR A 53 6.78 -0.53 8.13
N VAL A 54 5.94 -1.53 8.44
CA VAL A 54 5.91 -2.18 9.75
C VAL A 54 6.32 -3.64 9.58
N THR A 55 7.37 -4.05 10.27
CA THR A 55 7.80 -5.46 10.25
C THR A 55 7.04 -6.28 11.28
N ASP A 56 6.94 -7.59 11.06
CA ASP A 56 6.33 -8.50 12.04
C ASP A 56 7.09 -8.45 13.38
N GLY A 57 6.34 -8.31 14.47
CA GLY A 57 6.85 -8.11 15.83
C GLY A 57 7.44 -6.73 16.12
N GLN A 58 7.26 -5.72 15.24
CA GLN A 58 7.82 -4.38 15.49
C GLN A 58 7.20 -3.73 16.73
N THR A 59 8.03 -3.11 17.57
CA THR A 59 7.60 -2.36 18.75
C THR A 59 7.74 -0.85 18.54
N GLU A 60 7.23 -0.05 19.48
CA GLU A 60 7.32 1.41 19.45
C GLU A 60 6.73 2.05 18.18
N VAL A 61 5.71 1.41 17.61
CA VAL A 61 4.97 1.96 16.46
C VAL A 61 4.12 3.14 16.93
N GLY A 62 4.09 4.24 16.17
CA GLY A 62 3.25 5.39 16.51
C GLY A 62 1.77 5.02 16.66
N LEU A 63 0.99 5.84 17.37
CA LEU A 63 -0.44 5.55 17.62
C LEU A 63 -1.33 5.71 16.38
N THR A 64 -0.86 6.39 15.33
CA THR A 64 -1.53 6.51 14.03
C THR A 64 -0.61 6.03 12.91
N PRO A 65 -0.26 4.73 12.86
CA PRO A 65 0.68 4.23 11.87
C PRO A 65 0.05 4.17 10.48
N SER A 66 0.85 4.52 9.47
CA SER A 66 0.52 4.27 8.06
C SER A 66 1.30 3.03 7.61
N VAL A 67 0.62 1.89 7.56
CA VAL A 67 1.23 0.60 7.17
C VAL A 67 1.20 0.48 5.66
N THR A 68 2.29 0.85 5.00
CA THR A 68 2.46 0.70 3.55
C THR A 68 3.07 -0.66 3.26
N MET A 69 2.47 -1.41 2.35
CA MET A 69 2.88 -2.73 1.91
C MET A 69 3.11 -2.70 0.40
N VAL A 70 4.28 -3.20 -0.02
CA VAL A 70 4.65 -3.29 -1.44
C VAL A 70 4.63 -4.74 -1.86
N PHE A 71 3.84 -5.06 -2.87
CA PHE A 71 3.71 -6.41 -3.42
C PHE A 71 4.60 -6.62 -4.65
N SER A 72 4.86 -7.88 -4.99
CA SER A 72 5.69 -8.21 -6.18
C SER A 72 4.97 -7.97 -7.51
N LYS A 73 3.64 -7.85 -7.51
CA LYS A 73 2.82 -7.65 -8.71
C LYS A 73 1.75 -6.58 -8.47
N ASN A 74 1.14 -6.12 -9.57
CA ASN A 74 0.09 -5.10 -9.52
C ASN A 74 -1.16 -5.64 -8.83
N VAL A 75 -1.52 -5.04 -7.68
CA VAL A 75 -2.70 -5.39 -6.87
C VAL A 75 -3.74 -4.27 -6.82
N THR A 76 -3.47 -3.12 -7.44
CA THR A 76 -4.38 -1.96 -7.42
C THR A 76 -5.11 -1.72 -8.74
N ASP A 77 -4.93 -2.60 -9.73
CA ASP A 77 -5.67 -2.57 -10.98
C ASP A 77 -7.18 -2.60 -10.74
N LEU A 78 -7.92 -1.80 -11.49
CA LEU A 78 -9.38 -1.65 -11.34
C LEU A 78 -10.13 -2.98 -11.40
N SER A 79 -9.63 -3.98 -12.13
CA SER A 79 -10.27 -5.30 -12.24
C SER A 79 -10.25 -6.12 -10.94
N VAL A 80 -9.25 -5.90 -10.07
CA VAL A 80 -9.06 -6.67 -8.83
C VAL A 80 -9.20 -5.81 -7.57
N LYS A 81 -9.10 -4.49 -7.71
CA LYS A 81 -9.09 -3.52 -6.60
C LYS A 81 -10.27 -3.70 -5.63
N GLU A 82 -11.49 -3.80 -6.14
CA GLU A 82 -12.69 -3.93 -5.29
C GLU A 82 -12.64 -5.20 -4.43
N ALA A 83 -12.25 -6.34 -5.02
CA ALA A 83 -12.09 -7.59 -4.29
C ALA A 83 -10.92 -7.54 -3.30
N ASN A 84 -9.81 -6.91 -3.70
CA ASN A 84 -8.61 -6.80 -2.88
C ASN A 84 -8.81 -5.91 -1.64
N LEU A 85 -9.66 -4.88 -1.69
CA LEU A 85 -9.96 -4.04 -0.52
C LEU A 85 -10.51 -4.86 0.66
N ALA A 86 -11.25 -5.93 0.39
CA ALA A 86 -11.80 -6.82 1.42
C ALA A 86 -10.77 -7.82 1.98
N CYS A 87 -9.56 -7.90 1.42
CA CYS A 87 -8.54 -8.86 1.81
C CYS A 87 -7.68 -8.39 3.01
N PHE A 88 -7.90 -7.18 3.51
CA PHE A 88 -7.11 -6.60 4.61
C PHE A 88 -7.94 -6.48 5.87
N LYS A 89 -7.33 -6.82 7.00
CA LYS A 89 -7.90 -6.66 8.33
C LYS A 89 -6.87 -6.07 9.29
N LEU A 90 -7.32 -5.17 10.15
CA LEU A 90 -6.58 -4.66 11.29
C LEU A 90 -7.40 -4.94 12.55
N GLU A 91 -6.79 -5.63 13.52
CA GLU A 91 -7.45 -6.00 14.76
C GLU A 91 -6.47 -5.96 15.94
N LYS A 92 -6.98 -5.79 17.16
CA LYS A 92 -6.17 -5.95 18.37
C LYS A 92 -5.89 -7.42 18.63
N LYS A 93 -4.69 -7.74 19.12
CA LYS A 93 -4.30 -9.10 19.50
C LYS A 93 -5.23 -9.71 20.56
N ASP A 94 -5.75 -8.86 21.46
CA ASP A 94 -6.62 -9.25 22.57
C ASP A 94 -8.11 -9.35 22.18
N GLY A 95 -8.45 -9.14 20.90
CA GLY A 95 -9.83 -9.19 20.42
C GLY A 95 -10.56 -7.87 20.62
N GLY A 96 -10.34 -6.94 19.71
CA GLY A 96 -11.04 -5.66 19.65
C GLY A 96 -11.15 -5.17 18.21
N GLU A 97 -12.31 -4.63 17.86
CA GLU A 97 -12.54 -4.04 16.55
C GLU A 97 -11.73 -2.75 16.43
N VAL A 98 -10.95 -2.64 15.36
CA VAL A 98 -10.22 -1.43 15.02
C VAL A 98 -10.84 -0.91 13.73
N ALA A 99 -11.28 0.34 13.72
CA ALA A 99 -11.70 0.97 12.47
C ALA A 99 -10.46 1.29 11.65
N TYR A 100 -10.43 0.86 10.38
CA TYR A 100 -9.34 1.11 9.46
C TYR A 100 -9.86 1.40 8.06
N GLU A 101 -9.00 2.00 7.27
CA GLU A 101 -9.21 2.21 5.85
C GLU A 101 -8.01 1.66 5.07
N VAL A 102 -8.32 1.14 3.89
CA VAL A 102 -7.35 0.60 2.94
C VAL A 102 -7.30 1.54 1.75
N LEU A 103 -6.12 2.06 1.46
CA LEU A 103 -5.87 2.93 0.32
C LEU A 103 -5.09 2.17 -0.74
N MET A 104 -5.63 2.19 -1.96
CA MET A 104 -5.00 1.65 -3.16
C MET A 104 -5.10 2.71 -4.25
N ALA A 105 -3.95 3.11 -4.80
CA ALA A 105 -3.90 4.07 -5.89
C ALA A 105 -4.51 3.49 -7.17
N ASP A 106 -5.06 4.33 -8.06
CA ASP A 106 -5.43 3.86 -9.39
C ASP A 106 -4.16 3.65 -10.22
N SER A 107 -3.87 2.40 -10.60
CA SER A 107 -2.67 2.06 -11.38
C SER A 107 -2.56 2.77 -12.74
N GLN A 108 -3.66 3.34 -13.28
CA GLN A 108 -3.62 4.15 -14.50
C GLN A 108 -3.21 5.60 -14.24
N VAL A 109 -3.51 6.12 -13.05
CA VAL A 109 -3.19 7.51 -12.65
C VAL A 109 -1.83 7.56 -11.96
N GLU A 110 -1.55 6.60 -11.08
CA GLU A 110 -0.32 6.46 -10.31
C GLU A 110 0.32 5.08 -10.57
N PRO A 111 0.93 4.86 -11.74
CA PRO A 111 1.48 3.56 -12.13
C PRO A 111 2.65 3.11 -11.24
N ASP A 112 3.32 4.04 -10.56
CA ASP A 112 4.40 3.73 -9.61
C ASP A 112 3.86 3.09 -8.32
N LYS A 113 2.59 3.34 -7.97
CA LYS A 113 1.92 2.81 -6.78
C LYS A 113 1.03 1.60 -7.07
N LYS A 114 1.17 0.99 -8.24
CA LYS A 114 0.32 -0.14 -8.66
C LYS A 114 0.50 -1.40 -7.80
N ASN A 115 1.60 -1.46 -7.05
CA ASN A 115 1.96 -2.55 -6.16
C ASN A 115 1.75 -2.17 -4.68
N ASP A 116 1.34 -0.93 -4.40
CA ASP A 116 1.34 -0.37 -3.06
C ASP A 116 -0.06 -0.40 -2.47
N VAL A 117 -0.16 -0.90 -1.24
CA VAL A 117 -1.38 -0.85 -0.44
C VAL A 117 -1.05 -0.21 0.90
N VAL A 118 -1.85 0.77 1.31
CA VAL A 118 -1.70 1.42 2.60
C VAL A 118 -2.88 1.06 3.49
N VAL A 119 -2.60 0.52 4.67
CA VAL A 119 -3.61 0.33 5.72
C VAL A 119 -3.33 1.35 6.81
N LYS A 120 -4.33 2.16 7.14
CA LYS A 120 -4.26 3.10 8.25
C LYS A 120 -5.48 2.96 9.16
N PRO A 121 -5.31 3.05 10.48
CA PRO A 121 -6.44 3.10 11.38
C PRO A 121 -7.16 4.44 11.21
N SER A 122 -8.48 4.42 11.33
CA SER A 122 -9.34 5.61 11.22
C SER A 122 -9.36 6.44 12.51
N ALA A 123 -8.88 5.86 13.61
CA ALA A 123 -8.74 6.51 14.90
C ALA A 123 -7.37 6.19 15.52
N GLU A 124 -6.98 6.96 16.52
CA GLU A 124 -5.76 6.70 17.29
C GLU A 124 -5.83 5.34 17.98
N LEU A 125 -4.76 4.54 17.83
CA LEU A 125 -4.62 3.25 18.48
C LEU A 125 -4.27 3.43 19.96
N GLU A 126 -4.69 2.49 20.79
CA GLU A 126 -4.30 2.45 22.20
C GLU A 126 -2.81 2.20 22.36
N ALA A 127 -2.17 3.01 23.19
CA ALA A 127 -0.75 2.93 23.48
C ALA A 127 -0.35 1.62 24.18
N GLY A 128 0.87 1.16 23.93
CA GLY A 128 1.41 -0.08 24.49
C GLY A 128 0.62 -1.35 24.14
N THR A 129 -0.24 -1.31 23.11
CA THR A 129 -1.10 -2.43 22.71
C THR A 129 -0.58 -3.11 21.45
N GLU A 130 -0.72 -4.44 21.40
CA GLU A 130 -0.36 -5.24 20.22
C GLU A 130 -1.54 -5.34 19.24
N TYR A 131 -1.24 -5.07 17.97
CA TYR A 131 -2.16 -5.11 16.84
C TYR A 131 -1.68 -6.11 15.80
N ILE A 132 -2.61 -6.64 15.02
CA ILE A 132 -2.36 -7.57 13.92
C ILE A 132 -2.97 -7.00 12.65
N VAL A 133 -2.14 -6.92 11.60
CA VAL A 133 -2.59 -6.76 10.22
C VAL A 133 -2.60 -8.12 9.56
N THR A 134 -3.76 -8.55 9.07
CA THR A 134 -3.92 -9.78 8.30
C THR A 134 -4.20 -9.44 6.85
N ILE A 135 -3.41 -10.01 5.94
CA ILE A 135 -3.63 -9.96 4.49
C ILE A 135 -4.05 -11.37 4.05
N SER A 136 -5.29 -11.50 3.57
CA SER A 136 -5.82 -12.78 3.14
C SER A 136 -5.14 -13.28 1.87
N LYS A 137 -4.95 -14.59 1.79
CA LYS A 137 -4.48 -15.31 0.60
C LYS A 137 -5.33 -15.08 -0.65
N ALA A 138 -6.57 -14.62 -0.45
CA ALA A 138 -7.49 -14.24 -1.52
C ALA A 138 -7.05 -12.97 -2.27
N LEU A 139 -6.04 -12.24 -1.79
CA LEU A 139 -5.46 -11.10 -2.50
C LEU A 139 -4.91 -11.55 -3.86
N THR A 140 -5.36 -10.91 -4.93
CA THR A 140 -4.98 -11.27 -6.30
C THR A 140 -4.32 -10.11 -7.05
N SER A 141 -3.39 -10.43 -7.94
CA SER A 141 -2.80 -9.46 -8.86
C SER A 141 -3.60 -9.36 -10.17
N LYS A 142 -3.34 -8.32 -10.96
CA LYS A 142 -3.85 -8.18 -12.34
C LYS A 142 -3.55 -9.41 -13.22
N SER A 143 -2.44 -10.12 -12.97
CA SER A 143 -2.06 -11.32 -13.72
C SER A 143 -2.80 -12.58 -13.27
N GLY A 144 -3.66 -12.49 -12.25
CA GLY A 144 -4.37 -13.63 -11.65
C GLY A 144 -3.56 -14.40 -10.61
N ALA A 145 -2.34 -13.97 -10.28
CA ALA A 145 -1.55 -14.61 -9.24
C ALA A 145 -2.11 -14.24 -7.85
N SER A 146 -2.09 -15.18 -6.91
CA SER A 146 -2.55 -14.98 -5.54
C SER A 146 -1.42 -15.23 -4.54
N LEU A 147 -1.62 -14.79 -3.30
CA LEU A 147 -0.73 -15.12 -2.19
C LEU A 147 -0.80 -16.64 -1.90
N ALA A 148 0.32 -17.22 -1.46
CA ALA A 148 0.37 -18.65 -1.12
C ALA A 148 -0.43 -18.97 0.16
N GLU A 149 -0.38 -18.06 1.13
CA GLU A 149 -1.02 -18.16 2.43
C GLU A 149 -1.38 -16.77 2.96
N ASP A 150 -2.13 -16.73 4.06
CA ASP A 150 -2.45 -15.47 4.73
C ASP A 150 -1.16 -14.89 5.33
N ILE A 151 -0.90 -13.60 5.12
CA ILE A 151 0.23 -12.91 5.72
C ILE A 151 -0.26 -12.21 6.97
N VAL A 152 0.42 -12.45 8.09
CA VAL A 152 0.12 -11.85 9.39
C VAL A 152 1.31 -11.01 9.79
N ILE A 153 1.07 -9.75 10.12
CA ILE A 153 2.07 -8.81 10.63
C ILE A 153 1.58 -8.32 11.98
N SER A 154 2.24 -8.70 13.07
CA SER A 154 1.97 -8.12 14.38
C SER A 154 2.87 -6.92 14.66
N PHE A 155 2.36 -5.95 15.42
CA PHE A 155 3.16 -4.83 15.91
C PHE A 155 2.60 -4.27 17.21
N THR A 156 3.47 -3.66 18.01
CA THR A 156 3.12 -3.04 19.30
C THR A 156 3.29 -1.54 19.21
N THR A 157 2.26 -0.79 19.59
CA THR A 157 2.31 0.67 19.65
C THR A 157 3.21 1.15 20.79
N ALA A 158 3.81 2.33 20.63
CA ALA A 158 4.57 3.01 21.68
C ALA A 158 3.73 3.23 22.94
N ALA A 159 4.38 3.28 24.09
CA ALA A 159 3.74 3.58 25.37
C ALA A 159 3.21 5.03 25.41
N ALA A 160 2.17 5.29 26.21
CA ALA A 160 1.62 6.63 26.37
C ALA A 160 2.68 7.53 27.00
N GLY A 161 3.17 8.53 26.25
CA GLY A 161 4.28 9.38 26.65
C GLY A 161 5.63 9.06 25.98
N GLY A 162 5.66 8.10 25.04
CA GLY A 162 6.79 7.92 24.13
C GLY A 162 6.84 9.09 23.16
N GLU A 163 7.65 10.09 23.48
CA GLU A 163 8.07 11.11 22.53
C GLU A 163 8.56 10.41 21.27
N THR A 164 8.03 10.83 20.11
CA THR A 164 8.57 10.47 18.80
C THR A 164 10.10 10.53 18.86
N PRO A 165 10.85 9.47 18.48
CA PRO A 165 12.26 9.66 18.22
C PRO A 165 12.37 10.59 17.02
N ILE A 166 12.55 11.88 17.30
CA ILE A 166 13.21 12.77 16.36
C ILE A 166 14.57 12.14 16.08
N THR A 167 14.80 11.73 14.84
CA THR A 167 16.13 11.42 14.34
C THR A 167 16.97 12.69 14.43
N THR A 168 17.54 12.93 15.61
CA THR A 168 18.71 13.79 15.78
C THR A 168 19.90 12.91 15.48
N GLU A 169 20.29 12.84 14.21
CA GLU A 169 21.66 12.47 13.87
C GLU A 169 22.58 13.58 14.41
N ALA A 170 23.09 13.36 15.62
CA ALA A 170 24.32 13.96 16.08
C ALA A 170 25.15 12.85 16.73
N PRO A 171 26.25 12.41 16.12
CA PRO A 171 27.29 11.73 16.86
C PRO A 171 28.21 12.77 17.49
N ALA A 172 28.12 12.91 18.81
CA ALA A 172 29.31 13.20 19.63
C ALA A 172 30.07 11.86 19.78
N THR A 173 31.40 11.76 19.91
CA THR A 173 32.30 12.46 20.83
C THR A 173 33.75 12.02 20.56
N THR A 174 34.73 12.70 21.20
CA THR A 174 35.98 12.16 21.81
C THR A 174 37.29 12.45 21.05
N GLU A 175 38.39 13.03 21.59
CA GLU A 175 38.78 13.68 22.86
C GLU A 175 40.17 14.38 22.70
N ALA A 176 40.32 15.59 23.29
CA ALA A 176 41.46 16.19 24.06
C ALA A 176 42.93 16.28 23.50
N PRO A 177 43.88 17.09 24.07
CA PRO A 177 43.82 18.11 25.14
C PRO A 177 44.52 19.48 24.81
N ALA A 178 44.54 20.37 25.81
CA ALA A 178 44.92 21.79 25.84
C ALA A 178 46.39 22.17 25.56
N ALA A 179 46.61 23.41 25.06
CA ALA A 179 47.75 24.27 25.38
C ALA A 179 47.51 25.76 25.02
N GLU A 180 47.41 26.59 26.07
CA GLU A 180 47.94 27.96 26.26
C GLU A 180 47.63 29.13 25.29
N ALA A 181 47.06 30.20 25.87
CA ALA A 181 46.96 31.59 25.38
C ALA A 181 48.34 32.34 25.49
N PRO A 182 48.52 33.68 25.30
CA PRO A 182 47.59 34.79 25.00
C PRO A 182 48.13 35.92 24.04
N THR A 183 47.36 37.03 23.91
CA THR A 183 47.77 38.42 23.47
C THR A 183 48.11 38.60 21.99
N ALA A 184 47.87 39.70 21.26
CA ALA A 184 47.26 41.03 21.33
C ALA A 184 46.78 41.29 19.87
N GLU A 185 45.95 42.24 19.44
CA GLU A 185 45.93 43.69 19.62
C GLU A 185 44.78 44.17 18.69
N ALA A 186 43.98 45.15 19.12
CA ALA A 186 43.11 45.93 18.24
C ALA A 186 43.98 46.94 17.43
N PRO A 187 43.50 47.86 16.54
CA PRO A 187 42.10 48.32 16.35
C PRO A 187 41.74 48.83 14.91
N ILE A 188 40.55 49.48 14.80
CA ILE A 188 40.05 50.48 13.79
C ILE A 188 39.90 50.00 12.33
N ALA A 189 38.92 50.32 11.50
CA ALA A 189 37.81 51.29 11.38
C ALA A 189 36.78 50.62 10.43
N GLU A 190 35.53 51.01 10.18
CA GLU A 190 34.80 52.26 10.26
C GLU A 190 33.31 51.85 10.07
N ALA A 191 32.41 52.42 10.86
CA ALA A 191 30.98 52.49 10.53
C ALA A 191 30.77 53.62 9.46
N PRO A 192 29.57 53.93 8.92
CA PRO A 192 28.25 53.51 9.38
C PRO A 192 27.18 53.31 8.26
N ALA A 193 25.98 52.95 8.73
CA ALA A 193 24.66 53.43 8.26
C ALA A 193 24.23 53.06 6.83
N ALA A 194 22.96 52.76 6.54
CA ALA A 194 21.69 52.86 7.25
C ALA A 194 20.70 52.03 6.39
N GLU A 195 19.84 51.20 6.99
CA GLU A 195 18.45 51.57 7.34
C GLU A 195 17.52 51.43 6.12
N GLU A 196 16.35 50.77 6.13
CA GLU A 196 15.55 49.95 7.06
C GLU A 196 14.34 49.45 6.26
N ALA A 197 13.52 48.61 6.91
CA ALA A 197 12.12 48.30 6.62
C ALA A 197 11.86 47.46 5.35
N GLY A 198 11.42 46.22 5.47
CA GLY A 198 10.16 45.78 6.08
C GLY A 198 9.37 45.09 4.97
N THR A 199 8.56 44.06 5.12
CA THR A 199 7.82 43.46 6.22
C THR A 199 7.40 42.05 5.74
N ASP A 200 7.38 41.08 6.65
CA ASP A 200 6.29 40.12 6.85
C ASP A 200 5.63 39.43 5.63
N SER A 201 5.84 38.11 5.46
CA SER A 201 4.74 37.15 5.35
C SER A 201 5.25 35.69 5.32
N ALA A 202 4.75 34.90 6.27
CA ALA A 202 4.92 33.44 6.35
C ALA A 202 4.13 32.70 5.23
N PRO A 203 4.49 31.43 4.92
CA PRO A 203 3.96 30.70 3.77
C PRO A 203 2.56 30.10 4.05
N SER A 204 1.60 30.36 3.16
CA SER A 204 0.29 29.69 3.15
C SER A 204 0.01 29.10 1.77
N SER A 205 0.58 27.92 1.52
CA SER A 205 0.22 27.04 0.40
C SER A 205 -1.10 26.33 0.71
N MET A 206 -2.22 27.05 0.64
CA MET A 206 -3.55 26.47 0.63
C MET A 206 -4.49 27.46 -0.08
N ILE A 207 -5.38 26.96 -0.94
CA ILE A 207 -6.38 27.70 -1.76
C ILE A 207 -6.00 27.91 -3.24
N TYR A 208 -5.79 26.84 -4.02
CA TYR A 208 -5.97 26.90 -5.49
C TYR A 208 -6.70 25.72 -6.14
N VAL A 209 -7.34 24.82 -5.39
CA VAL A 209 -8.12 23.71 -5.98
C VAL A 209 -9.63 24.00 -6.08
N MET A 210 -10.11 25.10 -5.51
CA MET A 210 -11.55 25.45 -5.51
C MET A 210 -11.97 26.49 -6.56
N ALA A 211 -11.18 26.72 -7.60
CA ALA A 211 -11.56 27.59 -8.73
C ALA A 211 -12.10 26.83 -9.95
N GLY A 212 -11.88 25.50 -10.04
CA GLY A 212 -12.26 24.70 -11.22
C GLY A 212 -13.75 24.32 -11.32
N ILE A 213 -14.47 24.26 -10.19
CA ILE A 213 -15.84 23.74 -10.15
C ILE A 213 -16.90 24.85 -10.38
N ALA A 214 -16.58 26.12 -10.08
CA ALA A 214 -17.50 27.23 -10.29
C ALA A 214 -17.66 27.62 -11.78
N ALA A 215 -16.65 27.38 -12.63
CA ALA A 215 -16.70 27.74 -14.05
C ALA A 215 -17.65 26.83 -14.87
N VAL A 216 -17.80 25.55 -14.50
CA VAL A 216 -18.65 24.59 -15.23
C VAL A 216 -20.15 24.83 -14.99
N MET A 217 -20.52 25.27 -13.78
CA MET A 217 -21.92 25.56 -13.41
C MET A 217 -22.49 26.80 -14.12
N LEU A 218 -21.66 27.79 -14.47
CA LEU A 218 -22.11 28.98 -15.19
C LEU A 218 -22.39 28.72 -16.68
N ILE A 219 -21.68 27.77 -17.30
CA ILE A 219 -21.87 27.44 -18.72
C ILE A 219 -23.16 26.63 -18.92
N ALA A 220 -23.48 25.71 -18.00
CA ALA A 220 -24.71 24.90 -18.08
C ALA A 220 -25.99 25.75 -17.87
N GLY A 221 -25.97 26.71 -16.95
CA GLY A 221 -27.11 27.61 -16.70
C GLY A 221 -27.43 28.53 -17.88
N TYR A 222 -26.42 28.97 -18.63
CA TYR A 222 -26.61 29.87 -19.77
C TYR A 222 -27.28 29.19 -20.97
N TRP A 223 -27.01 27.90 -21.20
CA TRP A 223 -27.63 27.14 -22.29
C TRP A 223 -29.10 26.77 -22.04
N MET A 224 -29.50 26.61 -20.78
CA MET A 224 -30.88 26.24 -20.46
C MET A 224 -31.85 27.42 -20.55
N LYS A 225 -31.38 28.66 -20.37
CA LYS A 225 -32.21 29.88 -20.48
C LYS A 225 -32.44 30.34 -21.93
N LYS A 226 -31.53 30.04 -22.86
CA LYS A 226 -31.66 30.38 -24.29
C LYS A 226 -32.63 29.47 -25.06
N LYS A 227 -32.98 28.29 -24.53
CA LYS A 227 -33.89 27.34 -25.18
C LYS A 227 -35.38 27.53 -24.82
N ARG A 228 -35.70 28.53 -23.99
CA ARG A 228 -37.08 28.83 -23.54
C ARG A 228 -37.54 30.27 -23.81
N SER A 229 -36.88 30.99 -24.73
CA SER A 229 -37.38 32.26 -25.27
C SER A 229 -37.50 32.20 -26.78
#